data_AF-A0A3N5H0S6-F1
#
_entry.id   AF-A0A3N5H0S6-F1
#
_cell.length_a   1.000
_cell.length_b   1.000
_cell.length_c   1.000
_cell.angle_alpha   90.00
_cell.angle_beta   90.00
_cell.angle_gamma   90.00
#
_symmetry.space_group_name_H-M   'P 1'
#
loop_
_entity.id
_entity.type
_entity.pdbx_description
1 polymer ?
#
loop_
_entity_poly.entity_id
_entity_poly.type
_entity_poly.pdbx_seq_one_letter_code
_entity_poly.pdbx_strand_id
1 'polypeptide(L)'
;MSRDPMQALERDLQAERASALARINDLFLKAMEAWEALEAGQLPPLPTSEAERERRLELRDLTAERVWMLLVQRESVGLRDHRELLQRLPQEIRKRIGPRRLAARTP
;
A
#
# COMPACT_ATOMS: atom_id res chain seq x y z
N MET A 1 12.92 33.23 -24.45
CA MET A 1 13.16 31.78 -24.65
C MET A 1 11.81 31.09 -24.68
N SER A 2 11.35 30.67 -25.86
CA SER A 2 10.15 29.84 -25.97
C SER A 2 10.43 28.52 -25.26
N ARG A 3 9.71 28.21 -24.17
CA ARG A 3 9.78 26.89 -23.53
C ARG A 3 9.23 25.90 -24.54
N ASP A 4 10.08 24.96 -24.95
CA ASP A 4 9.68 23.81 -25.75
C ASP A 4 8.47 23.12 -25.08
N PRO A 5 7.29 23.09 -25.72
CA PRO A 5 6.08 22.50 -25.16
C PRO A 5 6.29 21.04 -24.72
N MET A 6 7.16 20.30 -25.42
CA MET A 6 7.47 18.92 -25.07
C MET A 6 8.23 18.82 -23.74
N GLN A 7 9.15 19.75 -23.49
CA GLN A 7 9.89 19.80 -22.22
C GLN A 7 9.00 20.24 -21.06
N ALA A 8 8.01 21.09 -21.30
CA ALA A 8 7.02 21.45 -20.28
C ALA A 8 6.16 20.22 -19.91
N LEU A 9 5.63 19.52 -20.91
CA LEU A 9 4.83 18.31 -20.71
C LEU A 9 5.60 17.21 -19.97
N GLU A 10 6.87 16.97 -20.32
CA GLU A 10 7.68 15.96 -19.63
C GLU A 10 7.86 16.31 -18.14
N ARG A 11 8.11 17.59 -17.82
CA ARG A 11 8.22 18.01 -16.41
C ARG A 11 6.92 17.81 -15.64
N ASP A 12 5.79 18.15 -16.23
CA ASP A 12 4.48 17.99 -15.61
C ASP A 12 4.18 16.50 -15.37
N LEU A 13 4.51 15.63 -16.33
CA LEU A 13 4.37 14.19 -16.19
C LEU A 13 5.27 13.61 -15.09
N GLN A 14 6.51 14.08 -14.98
CA GLN A 14 7.42 13.68 -13.91
C GLN A 14 6.91 14.14 -12.53
N ALA A 15 6.39 15.36 -12.44
CA ALA A 15 5.78 15.88 -11.21
C ALA A 15 4.57 15.04 -10.78
N GLU A 16 3.69 14.67 -11.71
CA GLU A 16 2.53 13.83 -11.39
C GLU A 16 2.96 12.42 -10.96
N ARG A 17 3.94 11.81 -11.62
CA ARG A 17 4.50 10.51 -11.22
C ARG A 17 5.07 10.53 -9.80
N ALA A 18 5.83 11.57 -9.47
CA ALA A 18 6.39 11.76 -8.13
C ALA A 18 5.29 11.95 -7.08
N SER A 19 4.29 12.77 -7.39
CA SER A 19 3.13 13.01 -6.52
C SER A 19 2.33 11.74 -6.27
N ALA A 20 2.05 10.95 -7.32
CA ALA A 20 1.37 9.67 -7.21
C ALA A 20 2.16 8.66 -6.36
N LEU A 21 3.48 8.56 -6.55
CA LEU A 21 4.33 7.70 -5.74
C LEU A 21 4.33 8.12 -4.27
N ALA A 22 4.40 9.42 -3.98
CA ALA A 22 4.36 9.94 -2.62
C ALA A 22 3.04 9.59 -1.92
N ARG A 23 1.90 9.80 -2.59
CA ARG A 23 0.57 9.44 -2.06
C ARG A 23 0.44 7.94 -1.76
N ILE A 24 0.91 7.09 -2.67
CA ILE A 24 0.83 5.63 -2.48
C ILE A 24 1.76 5.16 -1.36
N ASN A 25 2.95 5.76 -1.24
CA ASN A 25 3.87 5.47 -0.16
C ASN A 25 3.30 5.86 1.22
N ASP A 26 2.66 7.03 1.34
CA ASP A 26 1.99 7.46 2.57
C ASP A 26 0.87 6.48 3.00
N LEU A 27 0.04 6.03 2.05
CA LEU A 27 -1.00 5.04 2.33
C LEU A 27 -0.43 3.67 2.75
N PHE A 28 0.69 3.26 2.15
CA PHE A 28 1.43 2.07 2.56
C PHE A 28 1.96 2.18 4.00
N LEU A 29 2.62 3.29 4.33
CA LEU A 29 3.16 3.53 5.67
C LEU A 29 2.06 3.51 6.72
N LYS A 30 0.93 4.17 6.48
CA LYS A 30 -0.23 4.17 7.38
C LYS A 30 -0.82 2.78 7.61
N ALA A 31 -0.89 1.96 6.56
CA ALA A 31 -1.40 0.59 6.68
C ALA A 31 -0.43 -0.29 7.49
N MET A 32 0.88 -0.16 7.25
CA MET A 32 1.91 -0.85 8.03
C MET A 32 1.89 -0.43 9.50
N GLU A 33 1.78 0.86 9.79
CA GLU A 33 1.67 1.38 11.16
C GLU A 33 0.43 0.80 11.88
N ALA A 34 -0.73 0.77 11.20
CA ALA A 34 -1.94 0.18 11.76
C ALA A 34 -1.80 -1.34 12.00
N TRP A 35 -1.11 -2.05 11.11
CA TRP A 35 -0.80 -3.48 11.28
C TRP A 35 0.15 -3.69 12.48
N GLU A 36 1.22 -2.92 12.58
CA GLU A 36 2.19 -3.01 13.67
C GLU A 36 1.55 -2.67 15.02
N ALA A 37 0.69 -1.65 15.08
CA ALA A 37 -0.08 -1.32 16.27
C ALA A 37 -1.04 -2.45 16.70
N LEU A 38 -1.66 -3.15 15.73
CA LEU A 38 -2.46 -4.35 16.01
C LEU A 38 -1.59 -5.46 16.59
N GLU A 39 -0.46 -5.80 15.94
CA GLU A 39 0.44 -6.88 16.38
C GLU A 39 1.05 -6.60 17.77
N ALA A 40 1.32 -5.32 18.06
CA ALA A 40 1.85 -4.88 19.35
C ALA A 40 0.78 -4.78 20.45
N GLY A 41 -0.49 -5.04 20.14
CA GLY A 41 -1.61 -4.92 21.10
C GLY A 41 -1.88 -3.47 21.54
N GLN A 42 -1.52 -2.49 20.71
CA GLN A 42 -1.68 -1.06 20.99
C GLN A 42 -3.05 -0.52 20.56
N LEU A 43 -3.82 -1.31 19.78
CA LEU A 43 -5.17 -0.94 19.41
C LEU A 43 -6.17 -1.25 20.55
N PRO A 44 -7.19 -0.40 20.78
CA PRO A 44 -8.25 -0.68 21.74
C PRO A 44 -8.93 -2.03 21.47
N PRO A 45 -9.31 -2.79 22.50
CA PRO A 45 -10.00 -4.06 22.31
C PRO A 45 -11.41 -3.84 21.74
N LEU A 46 -11.85 -4.76 20.90
CA LEU A 46 -13.22 -4.84 20.39
C LEU A 46 -14.11 -5.71 21.29
N PRO A 47 -15.45 -5.54 21.23
CA PRO A 47 -16.37 -6.21 22.16
C PRO A 47 -16.42 -7.73 22.04
N THR A 48 -16.00 -8.30 20.90
CA THR A 48 -16.06 -9.74 20.64
C THR A 48 -14.77 -10.25 20.01
N SER A 49 -14.46 -11.53 20.25
CA SER A 49 -13.34 -12.21 19.60
C SER A 49 -13.51 -12.34 18.09
N GLU A 50 -14.75 -12.40 17.60
CA GLU A 50 -15.07 -12.39 16.18
C GLU A 50 -14.72 -11.04 15.54
N ALA A 51 -15.07 -9.92 16.19
CA ALA A 51 -14.72 -8.58 15.71
C ALA A 51 -13.19 -8.37 15.71
N GLU A 52 -12.48 -8.88 16.71
CA GLU A 52 -11.01 -8.88 16.73
C GLU A 52 -10.40 -9.65 15.55
N ARG A 53 -10.94 -10.84 15.28
CA ARG A 53 -10.52 -11.68 14.16
C ARG A 53 -10.79 -10.98 12.83
N GLU A 54 -11.95 -10.37 12.66
CA GLU A 54 -12.32 -9.63 11.45
C GLU A 54 -11.39 -8.43 11.25
N ARG A 55 -11.17 -7.61 12.29
CA ARG A 55 -10.22 -6.49 12.25
C ARG A 55 -8.83 -6.94 11.81
N ARG A 56 -8.33 -8.04 12.36
CA ARG A 56 -7.02 -8.60 11.97
C ARG A 56 -6.98 -8.99 10.49
N LEU A 57 -8.02 -9.68 10.00
CA LEU A 57 -8.09 -10.09 8.59
C LEU A 57 -8.16 -8.87 7.66
N GLU A 58 -8.94 -7.87 8.04
CA GLU A 58 -9.12 -6.62 7.33
C GLU A 58 -7.80 -5.86 7.21
N LEU A 59 -7.11 -5.63 8.33
CA LEU A 59 -5.83 -4.92 8.34
C LEU A 59 -4.75 -5.69 7.57
N ARG A 60 -4.72 -7.03 7.68
CA ARG A 60 -3.79 -7.86 6.89
C ARG A 60 -4.02 -7.68 5.39
N ASP A 61 -5.25 -7.84 4.95
CA ASP A 61 -5.59 -7.82 3.52
C ASP A 61 -5.50 -6.39 2.95
N LEU A 62 -5.83 -5.35 3.73
CA LEU A 62 -5.58 -3.94 3.38
C LEU A 62 -4.08 -3.66 3.23
N THR A 63 -3.26 -4.07 4.20
CA THR A 63 -1.81 -3.82 4.17
C THR A 63 -1.17 -4.52 2.98
N ALA A 64 -1.57 -5.76 2.70
CA ALA A 64 -1.12 -6.51 1.53
C ALA A 64 -1.50 -5.83 0.21
N GLU A 65 -2.70 -5.24 0.12
CA GLU A 65 -3.12 -4.43 -1.03
C GLU A 65 -2.27 -3.16 -1.18
N ARG A 66 -1.97 -2.45 -0.08
CA ARG A 66 -1.13 -1.24 -0.16
C ARG A 66 0.29 -1.55 -0.60
N VAL A 67 0.85 -2.67 -0.16
CA VAL A 67 2.14 -3.17 -0.68
C VAL A 67 2.03 -3.43 -2.18
N TRP A 68 0.97 -4.11 -2.64
CA TRP A 68 0.76 -4.36 -4.07
C TRP A 68 0.70 -3.07 -4.90
N MET A 69 -0.10 -2.09 -4.46
CA MET A 69 -0.20 -0.79 -5.14
C MET A 69 1.14 -0.06 -5.19
N LEU A 70 1.93 -0.12 -4.12
CA LEU A 70 3.28 0.46 -4.07
C LEU A 70 4.21 -0.22 -5.09
N LEU A 71 4.20 -1.55 -5.20
CA LEU A 71 5.01 -2.29 -6.17
C LEU A 71 4.64 -1.89 -7.60
N VAL A 72 3.35 -1.85 -7.93
CA VAL A 72 2.86 -1.43 -9.26
C VAL A 72 3.32 -0.01 -9.59
N GLN A 73 3.21 0.93 -8.65
CA GLN A 73 3.64 2.31 -8.87
C GLN A 73 5.15 2.45 -8.98
N ARG A 74 5.93 1.68 -8.21
CA ARG A 74 7.39 1.64 -8.34
C ARG A 74 7.79 1.16 -9.73
N GLU A 75 7.16 0.11 -10.23
CA GLU A 75 7.41 -0.41 -11.57
C GLU A 75 7.04 0.58 -12.68
N SER A 76 5.93 1.32 -12.52
CA SER A 76 5.48 2.32 -13.49
C SER A 76 6.46 3.50 -13.65
N VAL A 77 7.30 3.75 -12.63
CA VAL A 77 8.37 4.77 -12.67
C VAL A 77 9.79 4.18 -12.79
N GLY A 78 9.91 2.87 -13.09
CA GLY A 78 11.19 2.22 -13.36
C GLY A 78 11.95 1.67 -12.15
N LEU A 79 11.40 1.73 -10.94
CA LEU A 79 11.97 1.17 -9.72
C LEU A 79 11.62 -0.31 -9.57
N ARG A 80 12.38 -1.20 -10.23
CA ARG A 80 12.04 -2.63 -10.37
C ARG A 80 12.68 -3.57 -9.35
N ASP A 81 13.65 -3.09 -8.56
CA ASP A 81 14.20 -3.89 -7.46
C ASP A 81 13.35 -3.70 -6.20
N HIS A 82 12.73 -4.81 -5.78
CA HIS A 82 11.81 -4.85 -4.63
C HIS A 82 12.33 -5.73 -3.49
N ARG A 83 13.53 -6.32 -3.62
CA ARG A 83 14.03 -7.34 -2.68
C ARG A 83 14.09 -6.83 -1.25
N GLU A 84 14.67 -5.65 -1.04
CA GLU A 84 14.79 -5.04 0.29
C GLU A 84 13.43 -4.73 0.91
N LEU A 85 12.51 -4.15 0.13
CA LEU A 85 11.14 -3.88 0.57
C LEU A 85 10.44 -5.17 1.00
N LEU A 86 10.46 -6.19 0.14
CA LEU A 86 9.78 -7.46 0.41
C LEU A 86 10.37 -8.18 1.63
N GLN A 87 11.69 -8.15 1.82
CA GLN A 87 12.38 -8.80 2.95
C GLN A 87 11.96 -8.22 4.30
N ARG A 88 11.65 -6.92 4.37
CA ARG A 88 11.22 -6.24 5.61
C ARG A 88 9.76 -6.48 5.99
N LEU A 89 8.93 -6.96 5.07
CA LEU A 89 7.51 -7.18 5.35
C LEU A 89 7.28 -8.42 6.24
N PRO A 90 6.31 -8.37 7.18
CA PRO A 90 5.83 -9.54 7.91
C PRO A 90 5.37 -10.66 6.96
N GLN A 91 5.60 -11.91 7.35
CA GLN A 91 5.33 -13.06 6.48
C GLN A 91 3.85 -13.18 6.12
N GLU A 92 2.94 -12.87 7.05
CA GLU A 92 1.49 -12.92 6.81
C GLU A 92 1.03 -11.89 5.76
N ILE A 93 1.65 -10.70 5.74
CA ILE A 93 1.40 -9.69 4.71
C ILE A 93 1.97 -10.18 3.37
N ARG A 94 3.23 -10.64 3.37
CA ARG A 94 3.94 -11.05 2.15
C ARG A 94 3.21 -12.16 1.38
N LYS A 95 2.61 -13.13 2.08
CA LYS A 95 1.83 -14.24 1.50
C LYS A 95 0.50 -13.81 0.88
N ARG A 96 0.05 -12.58 1.12
CA ARG A 96 -1.26 -12.06 0.71
C ARG A 96 -1.18 -10.90 -0.26
N ILE A 97 0.04 -10.46 -0.65
CA ILE A 97 0.24 -9.36 -1.59
C ILE A 97 -0.56 -9.62 -2.87
N GLY A 98 -1.38 -8.65 -3.23
CA GLY A 98 -2.19 -8.68 -4.42
C GLY A 98 -3.36 -7.71 -4.32
N PRO A 99 -4.17 -7.58 -5.38
CA PRO A 99 -5.39 -6.80 -5.33
C PRO A 99 -6.35 -7.42 -4.33
N ARG A 100 -7.01 -6.56 -3.55
CA ARG A 100 -8.02 -7.02 -2.61
C ARG A 100 -9.22 -7.56 -3.38
N ARG A 101 -9.65 -8.77 -3.05
CA ARG A 101 -10.91 -9.30 -3.56
C ARG A 101 -12.04 -8.53 -2.90
N LEU A 102 -12.88 -7.88 -3.71
CA LEU A 102 -14.19 -7.44 -3.24
C LEU A 102 -14.90 -8.67 -2.68
N ALA A 103 -15.28 -8.63 -1.40
CA ALA A 103 -16.18 -9.62 -0.86
C ALA A 103 -17.42 -9.59 -1.76
N ALA A 104 -17.79 -10.76 -2.31
CA ALA A 104 -19.04 -10.87 -3.03
C ALA A 104 -20.13 -10.33 -2.09
N ARG A 105 -20.77 -9.23 -2.46
CA ARG A 105 -21.98 -8.78 -1.80
C ARG A 105 -22.98 -9.91 -1.99
N THR A 106 -23.17 -10.74 -0.98
CA THR A 106 -24.27 -11.70 -0.96
C THR A 106 -25.56 -10.87 -1.06
N PRO A 107 -26.44 -11.13 -2.03
CA PRO A 107 -27.72 -10.44 -2.16
C PRO A 107 -28.63 -10.72 -0.96
#